data_AF-A0A955T0T1-F1
#
_entry.id   AF-A0A955T0T1-F1
#
_cell.length_a   1.000
_cell.length_b   1.000
_cell.length_c   1.000
_cell.angle_alpha   90.00
_cell.angle_beta   90.00
_cell.angle_gamma   90.00
#
_symmetry.space_group_name_H-M   'P 1'
#
loop_
_entity.id
_entity.type
_entity.pdbx_description
1 polymer ?
#
loop_
_entity_poly.entity_id
_entity_poly.type
_entity_poly.pdbx_seq_one_letter_code
_entity_poly.pdbx_strand_id
1 'polypeptide(L)'
;MPDSGSWTWGLELVRYGTGEHRVFATEPAAARGEGSKLTYEWSPALEEWFVNDDRGLEHGYTVHRRVGATPLELELRIRGGLEPRVSGDARDVRFVDGDGRTVVSYSGLTVFDATGKNVPARFDLVDLHLRLSIDDAAARYPLTIDPVVQQAYLKASNTDGGDTFGYSVAVDGDTAVIGAYGERSSATGVNGNESDNSLFSAGAAYVFVRSGSTWTQQAYLKASNTDSPDQFAFSVDVSGDTIVVGAPL
;
A
#
# COMPACT_ATOMS: atom_id res chain seq x y z
N MET A 1 -8.23 -11.07 -15.07
CA MET A 1 -7.89 -9.70 -15.50
C MET A 1 -9.04 -8.83 -15.01
N PRO A 2 -8.90 -8.04 -13.94
CA PRO A 2 -10.01 -7.24 -13.45
C PRO A 2 -10.10 -5.93 -14.24
N ASP A 3 -11.01 -5.91 -15.22
CA ASP A 3 -11.36 -4.78 -16.07
C ASP A 3 -12.49 -3.93 -15.45
N SER A 4 -12.23 -3.23 -14.34
CA SER A 4 -13.19 -2.23 -13.82
C SER A 4 -12.56 -0.95 -13.24
N GLY A 5 -11.23 -0.80 -13.31
CA GLY A 5 -10.56 0.49 -13.15
C GLY A 5 -10.25 1.09 -14.51
N SER A 6 -10.82 2.26 -14.83
CA SER A 6 -10.44 3.03 -16.04
C SER A 6 -9.04 3.65 -15.96
N TRP A 7 -8.28 3.36 -14.90
CA TRP A 7 -6.92 3.83 -14.69
C TRP A 7 -5.96 2.63 -14.63
N THR A 8 -4.80 2.83 -15.25
CA THR A 8 -3.61 2.01 -15.01
C THR A 8 -2.59 2.89 -14.30
N TRP A 9 -1.69 2.27 -13.54
CA TRP A 9 -0.60 2.98 -12.89
C TRP A 9 0.63 2.08 -12.79
N GLY A 10 1.81 2.67 -12.89
CA GLY A 10 3.07 2.00 -12.58
C GLY A 10 4.21 3.00 -12.49
N LEU A 11 5.26 2.63 -11.76
CA LEU A 11 6.56 3.30 -11.81
C LEU A 11 7.55 2.36 -12.49
N GLU A 12 8.30 2.91 -13.41
CA GLU A 12 9.33 2.18 -14.14
C GLU A 12 10.64 2.94 -14.03
N LEU A 13 11.66 2.32 -13.45
CA LEU A 13 13.00 2.90 -13.44
C LEU A 13 13.52 3.01 -14.87
N VAL A 14 13.78 4.24 -15.32
CA VAL A 14 14.30 4.52 -16.67
C VAL A 14 15.80 4.75 -16.64
N ARG A 15 16.28 5.43 -15.61
CA ARG A 15 17.71 5.73 -15.45
C ARG A 15 18.06 6.07 -14.01
N TYR A 16 19.34 5.94 -13.68
CA TYR A 16 19.89 6.35 -12.40
C TYR A 16 21.31 6.91 -12.53
N GLY A 17 21.74 7.69 -11.55
CA GLY A 17 23.00 8.43 -11.56
C GLY A 17 22.88 9.84 -12.16
N THR A 18 23.99 10.57 -12.20
CA THR A 18 24.03 11.97 -12.68
C THR A 18 25.21 12.27 -13.58
N GLY A 19 25.10 13.37 -14.33
CA GLY A 19 26.11 13.83 -15.28
C GLY A 19 26.38 12.83 -16.41
N GLU A 20 27.65 12.65 -16.77
CA GLU A 20 28.08 11.69 -17.80
C GLU A 20 27.99 10.23 -17.34
N HIS A 21 27.69 9.98 -16.06
CA HIS A 21 27.64 8.64 -15.46
C HIS A 21 26.21 8.14 -15.24
N ARG A 22 25.25 8.65 -16.02
CA ARG A 22 23.87 8.13 -16.04
C ARG A 22 23.82 6.76 -16.68
N VAL A 23 23.15 5.82 -16.03
CA VAL A 23 22.91 4.46 -16.52
C VAL A 23 21.43 4.34 -16.88
N PHE A 24 21.14 3.81 -18.08
CA PHE A 24 19.78 3.48 -18.48
C PHE A 24 19.38 2.12 -17.91
N ALA A 25 18.22 2.08 -17.27
CA ALA A 25 17.60 0.87 -16.74
C ALA A 25 16.68 0.30 -17.83
N THR A 26 17.21 -0.57 -18.68
CA THR A 26 16.45 -1.18 -19.79
C THR A 26 15.81 -2.49 -19.39
N GLU A 27 16.58 -3.37 -18.75
CA GLU A 27 16.14 -4.64 -18.19
C GLU A 27 17.02 -5.01 -16.99
N PRO A 28 16.47 -5.72 -15.99
CA PRO A 28 17.28 -6.20 -14.86
C PRO A 28 18.20 -7.35 -15.31
N ALA A 29 19.43 -7.35 -14.80
CA ALA A 29 20.41 -8.41 -15.04
C ALA A 29 20.01 -9.74 -14.38
N ALA A 30 19.26 -9.67 -13.27
CA ALA A 30 18.69 -10.82 -12.59
C ALA A 30 17.43 -10.43 -11.82
N ALA A 31 16.55 -11.41 -11.58
CA ALA A 31 15.42 -11.31 -10.66
C ALA A 31 15.48 -12.48 -9.67
N ARG A 32 15.22 -12.20 -8.40
CA ARG A 32 15.26 -13.21 -7.31
C ARG A 32 14.02 -13.05 -6.42
N GLY A 33 13.36 -14.15 -6.11
CA GLY A 33 12.23 -14.19 -5.18
C GLY A 33 12.59 -15.04 -3.96
N GLU A 34 12.35 -14.51 -2.77
CA GLU A 34 12.54 -15.20 -1.49
C GLU A 34 11.40 -14.82 -0.52
N GLY A 35 10.53 -15.78 -0.22
CA GLY A 35 9.35 -15.54 0.62
C GLY A 35 8.45 -14.43 0.04
N SER A 36 8.23 -13.37 0.81
CA SER A 36 7.46 -12.18 0.43
C SER A 36 8.26 -11.14 -0.36
N LYS A 37 9.56 -11.37 -0.60
CA LYS A 37 10.45 -10.40 -1.23
C LYS A 37 10.75 -10.76 -2.68
N LEU A 38 10.59 -9.79 -3.57
CA LEU A 38 11.09 -9.81 -4.94
C LEU A 38 12.24 -8.79 -5.05
N THR A 39 13.32 -9.14 -5.74
CA THR A 39 14.46 -8.24 -5.98
C THR A 39 14.88 -8.31 -7.43
N TYR A 40 15.00 -7.13 -8.05
CA TYR A 40 15.58 -6.94 -9.37
C TYR A 40 16.97 -6.33 -9.23
N GLU A 41 17.97 -7.01 -9.78
CA GLU A 41 19.34 -6.52 -9.85
C GLU A 41 19.51 -5.76 -11.17
N TRP A 42 19.43 -4.44 -11.15
CA TRP A 42 19.60 -3.60 -12.35
C TRP A 42 21.07 -3.52 -12.77
N SER A 43 21.98 -3.51 -11.80
CA SER A 43 23.42 -3.59 -12.00
C SER A 43 24.09 -3.98 -10.68
N PRO A 44 25.41 -4.23 -10.66
CA PRO A 44 26.15 -4.41 -9.41
C PRO A 44 26.08 -3.21 -8.45
N ALA A 45 25.56 -2.06 -8.88
CA ALA A 45 25.41 -0.87 -8.06
C ALA A 45 23.99 -0.62 -7.56
N LEU A 46 22.96 -1.23 -8.15
CA LEU A 46 21.56 -0.91 -7.85
C LEU A 46 20.68 -2.15 -7.88
N GLU A 47 20.00 -2.37 -6.78
CA GLU A 47 18.89 -3.32 -6.64
C GLU A 47 17.60 -2.53 -6.38
N GLU A 48 16.51 -3.01 -6.96
CA GLU A 48 15.14 -2.61 -6.65
C GLU A 48 14.46 -3.79 -5.98
N TRP A 49 13.68 -3.54 -4.93
CA TRP A 49 13.04 -4.61 -4.18
C TRP A 49 11.60 -4.25 -3.81
N PHE A 50 10.81 -5.30 -3.70
CA PHE A 50 9.41 -5.26 -3.29
C PHE A 50 9.24 -6.26 -2.16
N VAL A 51 8.60 -5.86 -1.06
CA VAL A 51 8.21 -6.74 0.03
C VAL A 51 6.70 -6.67 0.18
N ASN A 52 6.04 -7.82 0.14
CA ASN A 52 4.60 -7.91 0.36
C ASN A 52 4.32 -8.70 1.65
N ASP A 53 4.13 -8.01 2.76
CA ASP A 53 3.87 -8.62 4.07
C ASP A 53 2.57 -8.09 4.71
N ASP A 54 2.38 -8.40 6.00
CA ASP A 54 1.21 -7.99 6.77
C ASP A 54 1.07 -6.45 6.94
N ARG A 55 2.13 -5.69 6.63
CA ARG A 55 2.14 -4.23 6.62
C ARG A 55 1.77 -3.66 5.24
N GLY A 56 1.72 -4.50 4.21
CA GLY A 56 1.36 -4.15 2.84
C GLY A 56 2.52 -4.30 1.85
N LEU A 57 2.43 -3.56 0.74
CA LEU A 57 3.48 -3.52 -0.29
C LEU A 57 4.48 -2.41 0.02
N GLU A 58 5.70 -2.79 0.33
CA GLU A 58 6.86 -1.91 0.38
C GLU A 58 7.60 -1.99 -0.95
N HIS A 59 8.08 -0.84 -1.46
CA HIS A 59 8.90 -0.75 -2.66
C HIS A 59 10.07 0.16 -2.38
N GLY A 60 11.29 -0.32 -2.61
CA GLY A 60 12.49 0.46 -2.36
C GLY A 60 13.68 0.06 -3.22
N TYR A 61 14.80 0.72 -2.96
CA TYR A 61 16.06 0.48 -3.67
C TYR A 61 17.21 0.31 -2.68
N THR A 62 18.16 -0.54 -3.04
CA THR A 62 19.47 -0.60 -2.39
C THR A 62 20.53 -0.18 -3.40
N VAL A 63 21.24 0.89 -3.08
CA VAL A 63 22.33 1.39 -3.91
C VAL A 63 23.64 0.95 -3.25
N HIS A 64 24.39 0.05 -3.89
CA HIS A 64 25.57 -0.59 -3.29
C HIS A 64 26.82 0.27 -3.33
N ARG A 65 26.89 1.20 -4.29
CA ARG A 65 28.01 2.13 -4.46
C ARG A 65 27.57 3.39 -5.20
N ARG A 66 28.36 4.46 -5.08
CA ARG A 66 28.12 5.73 -5.79
C ARG A 66 28.04 5.52 -7.30
N VAL A 67 27.02 6.13 -7.92
CA VAL A 67 26.83 6.16 -9.37
C VAL A 67 26.81 7.61 -9.85
N GLY A 68 27.92 8.07 -10.42
CA GLY A 68 28.09 9.44 -10.88
C GLY A 68 28.37 10.45 -9.76
N ALA A 69 27.96 11.69 -10.00
CA ALA A 69 28.13 12.80 -9.06
C ALA A 69 27.00 12.83 -8.01
N THR A 70 27.10 13.76 -7.05
CA THR A 70 25.98 14.12 -6.16
C THR A 70 25.14 15.23 -6.81
N PRO A 71 23.80 15.24 -6.64
CA PRO A 71 23.00 14.21 -5.98
C PRO A 71 22.95 12.91 -6.78
N LEU A 72 22.67 11.79 -6.13
CA LEU A 72 22.22 10.58 -6.83
C LEU A 72 20.77 10.81 -7.26
N GLU A 73 20.47 10.56 -8.53
CA GLU A 73 19.11 10.65 -9.07
C GLU A 73 18.63 9.29 -9.55
N LEU A 74 17.39 8.93 -9.23
CA LEU A 74 16.64 7.84 -9.86
C LEU A 74 15.47 8.47 -10.61
N GLU A 75 15.32 8.15 -11.89
CA GLU A 75 14.23 8.65 -12.72
C GLU A 75 13.24 7.54 -13.02
N LEU A 76 12.01 7.75 -12.57
CA LEU A 76 10.91 6.81 -12.65
C LEU A 76 9.89 7.36 -13.65
N ARG A 77 9.69 6.65 -14.75
CA ARG A 77 8.58 6.92 -15.66
C ARG A 77 7.28 6.51 -15.00
N ILE A 78 6.34 7.43 -14.95
CA ILE A 78 4.99 7.16 -14.50
C ILE A 78 4.23 6.57 -15.69
N ARG A 79 3.63 5.39 -15.49
CA ARG A 79 2.83 4.67 -16.48
C ARG A 79 1.35 4.85 -16.15
N GLY A 80 0.52 4.85 -17.18
CA GLY A 80 -0.93 4.88 -17.06
C GLY A 80 -1.52 6.28 -16.95
N GLY A 81 -2.70 6.39 -16.33
CA GLY A 81 -3.58 7.56 -16.45
C GLY A 81 -3.63 8.49 -15.23
N LEU A 82 -2.94 8.15 -14.14
CA LEU A 82 -2.97 8.94 -12.92
C LEU A 82 -1.99 10.12 -12.97
N GLU A 83 -2.43 11.27 -12.49
CA GLU A 83 -1.62 12.48 -12.41
C GLU A 83 -0.82 12.50 -11.09
N PRO A 84 0.52 12.65 -11.12
CA PRO A 84 1.32 12.75 -9.91
C PRO A 84 1.23 14.14 -9.27
N ARG A 85 1.21 14.19 -7.93
CA ARG A 85 1.24 15.41 -7.12
C ARG A 85 2.22 15.24 -5.97
N VAL A 86 3.35 15.91 -6.07
CA VAL A 86 4.38 15.94 -5.01
C VAL A 86 3.92 16.88 -3.89
N SER A 87 4.14 16.48 -2.63
CA SER A 87 3.85 17.30 -1.46
C SER A 87 4.75 18.54 -1.37
N GLY A 88 4.35 19.55 -0.60
CA GLY A 88 5.12 20.79 -0.46
C GLY A 88 6.51 20.60 0.17
N ASP A 89 6.70 19.55 0.97
CA ASP A 89 7.98 19.15 1.57
C ASP A 89 8.75 18.13 0.71
N ALA A 90 8.20 17.74 -0.45
CA ALA A 90 8.77 16.80 -1.41
C ALA A 90 9.06 15.39 -0.84
N ARG A 91 8.36 14.98 0.22
CA ARG A 91 8.51 13.64 0.83
C ARG A 91 7.45 12.63 0.40
N ASP A 92 6.33 13.12 -0.14
CA ASP A 92 5.22 12.29 -0.57
C ASP A 92 4.85 12.58 -2.03
N VAL A 93 4.30 11.57 -2.70
CA VAL A 93 3.72 11.67 -4.04
C VAL A 93 2.34 11.03 -4.01
N ARG A 94 1.32 11.79 -4.36
CA ARG A 94 -0.05 11.28 -4.55
C ARG A 94 -0.33 11.17 -6.03
N PHE A 95 -0.81 10.02 -6.47
CA PHE A 95 -1.28 9.78 -7.83
C PHE A 95 -2.79 9.87 -7.82
N VAL A 96 -3.34 10.83 -8.58
CA VAL A 96 -4.77 11.15 -8.57
C VAL A 96 -5.45 10.79 -9.88
N ASP A 97 -6.74 10.46 -9.81
CA ASP A 97 -7.60 10.26 -10.98
C ASP A 97 -8.02 11.61 -11.62
N GLY A 98 -8.80 11.54 -12.71
CA GLY A 98 -9.30 12.72 -13.42
C GLY A 98 -10.24 13.62 -12.60
N ASP A 99 -10.81 13.10 -11.50
CA ASP A 99 -11.63 13.86 -10.55
C ASP A 99 -10.78 14.44 -9.40
N GLY A 100 -9.48 14.19 -9.38
CA GLY A 100 -8.54 14.65 -8.35
C GLY A 100 -8.53 13.80 -7.08
N ARG A 101 -9.16 12.62 -7.05
CA ARG A 101 -9.12 11.70 -5.90
C ARG A 101 -7.80 10.97 -5.87
N THR A 102 -7.22 10.81 -4.69
CA THR A 102 -5.96 10.06 -4.52
C THR A 102 -6.22 8.56 -4.64
N VAL A 103 -5.47 7.91 -5.52
CA VAL A 103 -5.60 6.49 -5.88
C VAL A 103 -4.41 5.67 -5.37
N VAL A 104 -3.20 6.21 -5.47
CA VAL A 104 -1.98 5.62 -4.91
C VAL A 104 -1.20 6.73 -4.22
N SER A 105 -0.60 6.43 -3.07
CA SER A 105 0.33 7.32 -2.40
C SER A 105 1.68 6.63 -2.22
N TYR A 106 2.75 7.35 -2.54
CA TYR A 106 4.09 7.10 -2.04
C TYR A 106 4.31 8.07 -0.91
N SER A 107 4.60 7.59 0.29
CA SER A 107 4.74 8.46 1.46
C SER A 107 5.89 8.04 2.35
N GLY A 108 6.37 8.99 3.14
CA GLY A 108 7.40 8.72 4.16
C GLY A 108 8.77 8.39 3.56
N LEU A 109 9.12 8.99 2.42
CA LEU A 109 10.41 8.80 1.77
C LEU A 109 11.57 8.94 2.77
N THR A 110 12.20 7.82 3.07
CA THR A 110 13.35 7.75 3.98
C THR A 110 14.53 7.12 3.26
N VAL A 111 15.71 7.69 3.49
CA VAL A 111 16.97 7.16 2.94
C VAL A 111 17.98 7.04 4.07
N PHE A 112 18.53 5.85 4.26
CA PHE A 112 19.57 5.58 5.24
C PHE A 112 20.88 5.22 4.55
N ASP A 113 21.99 5.68 5.11
CA ASP A 113 23.33 5.22 4.74
C ASP A 113 23.73 3.96 5.52
N ALA A 114 24.90 3.39 5.21
CA ALA A 114 25.42 2.17 5.82
C ALA A 114 25.64 2.26 7.35
N THR A 115 25.64 3.46 7.91
CA THR A 115 25.76 3.70 9.36
C THR A 115 24.40 3.88 10.03
N GLY A 116 23.30 3.82 9.26
CA GLY A 116 21.95 4.12 9.71
C GLY A 116 21.65 5.63 9.78
N LYS A 117 22.52 6.49 9.22
CA LYS A 117 22.30 7.93 9.20
C LYS A 117 21.30 8.29 8.11
N ASN A 118 20.33 9.14 8.43
CA ASN A 118 19.42 9.73 7.44
C ASN A 118 20.20 10.56 6.40
N VAL A 119 19.91 10.29 5.13
CA VAL A 119 20.42 11.04 3.98
C VAL A 119 19.28 11.90 3.43
N PRO A 120 19.49 13.22 3.20
CA PRO A 120 18.46 14.06 2.61
C PRO A 120 18.05 13.55 1.23
N ALA A 121 16.74 13.44 1.01
CA ALA A 121 16.18 13.00 -0.25
C ALA A 121 14.85 13.72 -0.52
N ARG A 122 14.47 13.82 -1.79
CA ARG A 122 13.24 14.47 -2.21
C ARG A 122 12.72 13.91 -3.53
N PHE A 123 11.42 14.03 -3.72
CA PHE A 123 10.77 13.83 -5.00
C PHE A 123 10.68 15.13 -5.78
N ASP A 124 10.88 15.05 -7.09
CA ASP A 124 10.67 16.13 -8.05
C ASP A 124 9.89 15.58 -9.26
N LEU A 125 9.13 16.44 -9.94
CA LEU A 125 8.50 16.10 -11.21
C LEU A 125 9.23 16.80 -12.35
N VAL A 126 9.71 16.03 -13.32
CA VAL A 126 10.40 16.54 -14.51
C VAL A 126 9.86 15.81 -15.74
N ASP A 127 9.23 16.52 -16.67
CA ASP A 127 8.71 15.97 -17.92
C ASP A 127 7.87 14.68 -17.73
N LEU A 128 6.95 14.69 -16.75
CA LEU A 128 6.12 13.54 -16.34
C LEU A 128 6.88 12.31 -15.83
N HIS A 129 8.16 12.46 -15.51
CA HIS A 129 8.91 11.50 -14.72
C HIS A 129 8.95 11.95 -13.27
N LEU A 130 8.80 11.00 -12.36
CA LEU A 130 9.12 11.19 -10.97
C LEU A 130 10.63 11.03 -10.81
N ARG A 131 11.31 12.08 -10.39
CA ARG A 131 12.72 12.02 -10.02
C ARG A 131 12.83 11.91 -8.51
N LEU A 132 13.56 10.90 -8.05
CA LEU A 132 14.02 10.81 -6.68
C LEU A 132 15.47 11.30 -6.61
N SER A 133 15.70 12.38 -5.89
CA SER A 133 17.02 12.99 -5.71
C SER A 133 17.52 12.74 -4.29
N ILE A 134 18.73 12.21 -4.13
CA ILE A 134 19.39 11.91 -2.85
C ILE A 134 20.70 12.71 -2.75
N ASP A 135 20.82 13.58 -1.74
CA ASP A 135 22.07 14.29 -1.46
C ASP A 135 23.04 13.38 -0.71
N ASP A 136 23.70 12.51 -1.46
CA ASP A 136 24.54 11.45 -0.96
C ASP A 136 26.00 11.89 -0.76
N ALA A 137 26.32 13.19 -0.85
CA ALA A 137 27.69 13.71 -0.88
C ALA A 137 28.56 13.22 0.30
N ALA A 138 27.97 13.12 1.48
CA ALA A 138 28.63 12.67 2.71
C ALA A 138 28.19 11.27 3.16
N ALA A 139 27.39 10.56 2.37
CA ALA A 139 26.78 9.29 2.76
C ALA A 139 27.77 8.13 2.58
N ARG A 140 27.66 7.13 3.47
CA ARG A 140 28.39 5.86 3.33
C ARG A 140 27.50 4.81 2.67
N TYR A 141 28.00 4.21 1.60
CA TYR A 141 27.30 3.15 0.89
C TYR A 141 27.38 1.80 1.63
N PRO A 142 26.35 0.94 1.53
CA PRO A 142 25.14 1.09 0.70
C PRO A 142 24.12 2.11 1.22
N LEU A 143 23.30 2.66 0.31
CA LEU A 143 22.11 3.43 0.65
C LEU A 143 20.88 2.53 0.57
N THR A 144 19.98 2.65 1.55
CA THR A 144 18.65 2.03 1.50
C THR A 144 17.62 3.14 1.33
N ILE A 145 16.85 3.06 0.26
CA ILE A 145 15.78 3.99 -0.10
C ILE A 145 14.45 3.26 0.13
N ASP A 146 13.63 3.78 1.02
CA ASP A 146 12.43 3.10 1.50
C ASP A 146 11.24 4.09 1.63
N PRO A 147 10.45 4.26 0.55
CA PRO A 147 9.12 4.85 0.62
C PRO A 147 8.03 3.79 0.88
N VAL A 148 7.02 4.15 1.68
CA VAL A 148 5.83 3.31 1.89
C VAL A 148 4.84 3.53 0.75
N VAL A 149 4.35 2.44 0.13
CA VAL A 149 3.32 2.49 -0.91
C VAL A 149 1.96 2.13 -0.30
N GLN A 150 1.02 3.08 -0.32
CA GLN A 150 -0.33 2.86 0.18
C GLN A 150 -1.36 3.03 -0.94
N GLN A 151 -2.16 1.99 -1.18
CA GLN A 151 -3.23 1.99 -2.19
C GLN A 151 -4.61 2.31 -1.62
N ALA A 152 -4.89 1.97 -0.36
CA ALA A 152 -6.16 2.28 0.28
C ALA A 152 -6.04 2.39 1.81
N TYR A 153 -6.97 3.13 2.41
CA TYR A 153 -7.22 3.12 3.84
C TYR A 153 -8.69 2.78 4.04
N LEU A 154 -8.97 1.60 4.60
CA LEU A 154 -10.34 1.12 4.86
C LEU A 154 -10.68 1.41 6.32
N LYS A 155 -11.87 1.98 6.52
CA LYS A 155 -12.45 2.20 7.84
C LYS A 155 -13.92 1.77 7.82
N ALA A 156 -14.39 1.23 8.94
CA ALA A 156 -15.82 1.00 9.13
C ALA A 156 -16.63 2.30 8.98
N SER A 157 -17.89 2.21 8.58
CA SER A 157 -18.86 3.30 8.60
C SER A 157 -19.23 3.76 10.02
N ASN A 158 -19.10 2.89 11.01
CA ASN A 158 -19.38 3.07 12.44
C ASN A 158 -18.09 2.82 13.26
N THR A 159 -17.20 3.81 13.32
CA THR A 159 -15.90 3.68 13.99
C THR A 159 -15.98 3.86 15.52
N ASP A 160 -16.76 3.02 16.20
CA ASP A 160 -16.98 3.14 17.64
C ASP A 160 -15.85 2.50 18.46
N GLY A 161 -15.65 3.04 19.67
CA GLY A 161 -14.56 2.63 20.55
C GLY A 161 -14.71 1.19 21.05
N GLY A 162 -13.73 0.35 20.74
CA GLY A 162 -13.67 -1.04 21.19
C GLY A 162 -14.34 -2.04 20.25
N ASP A 163 -14.75 -1.62 19.06
CA ASP A 163 -15.36 -2.51 18.05
C ASP A 163 -14.33 -3.42 17.37
N THR A 164 -13.04 -3.12 17.53
CA THR A 164 -11.91 -3.95 17.06
C THR A 164 -11.91 -4.21 15.54
N PHE A 165 -12.40 -3.25 14.75
CA PHE A 165 -12.32 -3.32 13.29
C PHE A 165 -10.88 -3.57 12.83
N GLY A 166 -10.69 -4.52 11.91
CA GLY A 166 -9.37 -4.94 11.45
C GLY A 166 -8.77 -6.09 12.26
N TYR A 167 -9.51 -6.67 13.21
CA TYR A 167 -9.01 -7.81 13.99
C TYR A 167 -8.75 -9.05 13.12
N SER A 168 -9.63 -9.32 12.16
CA SER A 168 -9.44 -10.35 11.14
C SER A 168 -9.65 -9.74 9.76
N VAL A 169 -8.84 -10.15 8.78
CA VAL A 169 -8.86 -9.60 7.42
C VAL A 169 -8.67 -10.73 6.42
N ALA A 170 -9.51 -10.76 5.39
CA ALA A 170 -9.35 -11.63 4.23
C ALA A 170 -9.59 -10.82 2.95
N VAL A 171 -8.87 -11.15 1.88
CA VAL A 171 -9.00 -10.50 0.57
C VAL A 171 -8.93 -11.53 -0.53
N ASP A 172 -9.88 -11.47 -1.48
CA ASP A 172 -9.82 -12.21 -2.72
C ASP A 172 -10.28 -11.31 -3.88
N GLY A 173 -9.41 -11.14 -4.87
CA GLY A 173 -9.60 -10.20 -5.98
C GLY A 173 -9.99 -8.79 -5.51
N ASP A 174 -11.19 -8.38 -5.91
CA ASP A 174 -11.76 -7.06 -5.63
C ASP A 174 -12.64 -7.04 -4.36
N THR A 175 -12.60 -8.09 -3.53
CA THR A 175 -13.40 -8.18 -2.29
C THR A 175 -12.49 -8.30 -1.07
N ALA A 176 -12.69 -7.43 -0.08
CA ALA A 176 -12.03 -7.50 1.22
C ALA A 176 -13.09 -7.64 2.32
N VAL A 177 -12.87 -8.56 3.25
CA VAL A 177 -13.72 -8.80 4.41
C VAL A 177 -12.94 -8.46 5.65
N ILE A 178 -13.48 -7.59 6.48
CA ILE A 178 -12.82 -7.10 7.68
C ILE A 178 -13.71 -7.40 8.89
N GLY A 179 -13.20 -8.19 9.83
CA GLY A 179 -13.89 -8.54 11.06
C GLY A 179 -13.69 -7.50 12.17
N ALA A 180 -14.71 -7.36 12.99
CA ALA A 180 -14.81 -6.50 14.15
C ALA A 180 -15.57 -7.25 15.25
N TYR A 181 -14.92 -8.22 15.91
CA TYR A 181 -15.58 -9.10 16.88
C TYR A 181 -16.12 -8.36 18.11
N GLY A 182 -15.58 -7.17 18.41
CA GLY A 182 -16.00 -6.30 19.50
C GLY A 182 -17.22 -5.42 19.19
N GLU A 183 -17.69 -5.40 17.94
CA GLU A 183 -18.83 -4.59 17.50
C GLU A 183 -20.11 -4.93 18.27
N ARG A 184 -20.93 -3.90 18.57
CA ARG A 184 -21.95 -3.97 19.61
C ARG A 184 -23.40 -3.88 19.13
N SER A 185 -23.68 -4.01 17.84
CA SER A 185 -25.03 -3.95 17.34
C SER A 185 -25.79 -5.25 17.59
N SER A 186 -27.05 -5.13 17.99
CA SER A 186 -28.02 -6.24 18.07
C SER A 186 -28.62 -6.60 16.70
N ALA A 187 -28.19 -5.93 15.62
CA ALA A 187 -28.61 -6.25 14.27
C ALA A 187 -28.35 -7.72 13.91
N THR A 188 -29.19 -8.24 13.01
CA THR A 188 -29.07 -9.59 12.45
C THR A 188 -29.01 -9.54 10.92
N GLY A 189 -28.32 -10.49 10.30
CA GLY A 189 -28.27 -10.60 8.85
C GLY A 189 -27.42 -9.50 8.20
N VAL A 190 -27.89 -8.95 7.08
CA VAL A 190 -27.09 -8.03 6.22
C VAL A 190 -27.63 -6.61 6.29
N ASN A 191 -26.74 -5.64 6.44
CA ASN A 191 -27.01 -4.19 6.42
C ASN A 191 -28.04 -3.74 7.46
N GLY A 192 -27.98 -4.33 8.66
CA GLY A 192 -28.77 -3.89 9.79
C GLY A 192 -28.28 -2.55 10.37
N ASN A 193 -28.83 -2.17 11.53
CA ASN A 193 -28.51 -0.89 12.14
C ASN A 193 -27.10 -0.88 12.76
N GLU A 194 -26.12 -0.35 12.01
CA GLU A 194 -24.72 -0.20 12.43
C GLU A 194 -24.51 0.84 13.54
N SER A 195 -25.48 1.72 13.80
CA SER A 195 -25.39 2.71 14.88
C SER A 195 -25.83 2.16 16.25
N ASP A 196 -26.41 0.95 16.27
CA ASP A 196 -26.78 0.28 17.50
C ASP A 196 -25.54 -0.23 18.24
N ASN A 197 -25.55 -0.04 19.56
CA ASN A 197 -24.47 -0.39 20.47
C ASN A 197 -24.99 -1.15 21.70
N SER A 198 -26.16 -1.78 21.58
CA SER A 198 -26.91 -2.38 22.70
C SER A 198 -26.46 -3.79 23.11
N LEU A 199 -25.63 -4.48 22.31
CA LEU A 199 -25.30 -5.89 22.50
C LEU A 199 -23.79 -6.14 22.50
N PHE A 200 -23.21 -6.29 23.69
CA PHE A 200 -21.76 -6.37 23.88
C PHE A 200 -21.10 -7.52 23.11
N SER A 201 -20.09 -7.21 22.28
CA SER A 201 -19.26 -8.19 21.56
C SER A 201 -20.08 -9.21 20.75
N ALA A 202 -21.18 -8.73 20.18
CA ALA A 202 -21.96 -9.47 19.20
C ALA A 202 -21.18 -9.70 17.90
N GLY A 203 -20.32 -8.75 17.55
CA GLY A 203 -19.39 -8.81 16.44
C GLY A 203 -20.03 -8.55 15.07
N ALA A 204 -19.22 -8.10 14.11
CA ALA A 204 -19.65 -7.83 12.74
C ALA A 204 -18.51 -8.04 11.72
N ALA A 205 -18.85 -8.37 10.48
CA ALA A 205 -17.93 -8.33 9.35
C ALA A 205 -18.33 -7.26 8.33
N TYR A 206 -17.36 -6.53 7.80
CA TYR A 206 -17.56 -5.48 6.81
C TYR A 206 -16.98 -5.94 5.48
N VAL A 207 -17.80 -5.92 4.43
CA VAL A 207 -17.39 -6.30 3.08
C VAL A 207 -17.14 -5.03 2.29
N PHE A 208 -15.89 -4.86 1.87
CA PHE A 208 -15.48 -3.81 0.95
C PHE A 208 -15.31 -4.42 -0.44
N VAL A 209 -15.87 -3.74 -1.44
CA VAL A 209 -15.67 -4.09 -2.84
C VAL A 209 -14.90 -2.96 -3.52
N ARG A 210 -13.92 -3.36 -4.32
CA ARG A 210 -13.07 -2.49 -5.11
C ARG A 210 -13.69 -2.28 -6.49
N SER A 211 -13.90 -1.02 -6.85
CA SER A 211 -14.16 -0.60 -8.22
C SER A 211 -13.01 0.30 -8.66
N GLY A 212 -12.12 -0.22 -9.49
CA GLY A 212 -10.89 0.46 -9.88
C GLY A 212 -9.93 0.68 -8.72
N SER A 213 -9.87 1.89 -8.16
CA SER A 213 -9.05 2.25 -6.98
C SER A 213 -9.83 2.43 -5.72
N THR A 214 -11.15 2.57 -5.87
CA THR A 214 -12.01 2.96 -4.78
C THR A 214 -12.53 1.70 -4.15
N TRP A 215 -12.18 1.50 -2.89
CA TRP A 215 -12.85 0.53 -2.05
C TRP A 215 -14.05 1.20 -1.38
N THR A 216 -15.21 0.57 -1.51
CA THR A 216 -16.45 1.00 -0.87
C THR A 216 -16.98 -0.12 -0.02
N GLN A 217 -17.40 0.18 1.22
CA GLN A 217 -18.16 -0.77 2.01
C GLN A 217 -19.47 -1.08 1.27
N GLN A 218 -19.64 -2.33 0.86
CA GLN A 218 -20.80 -2.81 0.14
C GLN A 218 -21.77 -3.54 1.07
N ALA A 219 -21.26 -4.17 2.13
CA ALA A 219 -22.11 -4.82 3.11
C ALA A 219 -21.54 -4.76 4.53
N TYR A 220 -22.47 -4.79 5.48
CA TYR A 220 -22.24 -5.06 6.89
C TYR A 220 -22.96 -6.35 7.25
N LEU A 221 -22.22 -7.32 7.78
CA LEU A 221 -22.68 -8.67 8.04
C LEU A 221 -22.76 -8.94 9.55
N LYS A 222 -23.89 -9.49 9.96
CA LYS A 222 -24.15 -10.00 11.30
C LYS A 222 -24.60 -11.45 11.24
N ALA A 223 -24.41 -12.16 12.34
CA ALA A 223 -25.04 -13.45 12.54
C ALA A 223 -26.57 -13.34 12.33
N SER A 224 -27.20 -14.41 11.86
CA SER A 224 -28.67 -14.49 11.78
C SER A 224 -29.34 -14.56 13.15
N ASN A 225 -28.56 -14.94 14.16
CA ASN A 225 -28.99 -15.23 15.54
C ASN A 225 -28.06 -14.52 16.53
N THR A 226 -27.73 -13.25 16.26
CA THR A 226 -26.82 -12.44 17.07
C THR A 226 -27.14 -12.50 18.56
N ASP A 227 -26.18 -12.97 19.36
CA ASP A 227 -26.21 -12.94 20.82
C ASP A 227 -24.89 -12.39 21.40
N SER A 228 -24.89 -12.13 22.70
CA SER A 228 -23.71 -11.70 23.43
C SER A 228 -23.13 -12.85 24.27
N PRO A 229 -21.82 -13.14 24.19
CA PRO A 229 -20.80 -12.54 23.35
C PRO A 229 -20.38 -13.47 22.18
N ASP A 230 -21.18 -13.60 21.13
CA ASP A 230 -20.88 -14.54 20.03
C ASP A 230 -19.54 -14.28 19.32
N GLN A 231 -19.03 -13.04 19.40
CA GLN A 231 -17.80 -12.61 18.75
C GLN A 231 -17.79 -12.92 17.25
N PHE A 232 -18.92 -12.66 16.57
CA PHE A 232 -19.02 -12.85 15.14
C PHE A 232 -17.91 -12.08 14.41
N ALA A 233 -17.29 -12.72 13.43
CA ALA A 233 -16.10 -12.22 12.71
C ALA A 233 -14.80 -12.17 13.54
N PHE A 234 -14.68 -13.03 14.55
CA PHE A 234 -13.39 -13.33 15.17
C PHE A 234 -12.38 -13.85 14.15
N SER A 235 -12.83 -14.63 13.18
CA SER A 235 -12.06 -15.04 11.99
C SER A 235 -12.90 -14.86 10.73
N VAL A 236 -12.28 -14.42 9.64
CA VAL A 236 -12.92 -14.29 8.32
C VAL A 236 -12.05 -14.93 7.25
N ASP A 237 -12.68 -15.45 6.21
CA ASP A 237 -12.03 -15.89 4.97
C ASP A 237 -12.92 -15.57 3.76
N VAL A 238 -12.31 -15.38 2.59
CA VAL A 238 -13.04 -15.15 1.34
C VAL A 238 -12.37 -15.88 0.18
N SER A 239 -13.19 -16.55 -0.62
CA SER A 239 -12.77 -17.23 -1.85
C SER A 239 -13.88 -17.16 -2.89
N GLY A 240 -13.62 -16.50 -4.01
CA GLY A 240 -14.60 -16.13 -5.01
C GLY A 240 -15.76 -15.37 -4.38
N ASP A 241 -16.97 -15.87 -4.66
CA ASP A 241 -18.21 -15.28 -4.13
C ASP A 241 -18.59 -15.82 -2.74
N THR A 242 -17.68 -16.53 -2.06
CA THR A 242 -17.96 -17.16 -0.76
C THR A 242 -17.17 -16.47 0.35
N ILE A 243 -17.89 -15.95 1.34
CA ILE A 243 -17.32 -15.43 2.58
C ILE A 243 -17.64 -16.41 3.71
N VAL A 244 -16.64 -16.78 4.50
CA VAL A 244 -16.79 -17.57 5.73
C VAL A 244 -16.49 -16.67 6.92
N VAL A 245 -17.36 -16.70 7.92
CA VAL A 245 -17.22 -15.91 9.14
C VAL A 245 -17.34 -16.82 10.35
N GLY A 246 -16.34 -16.80 11.22
CA GLY A 246 -16.30 -17.56 12.47
C GLY A 246 -16.86 -16.75 13.64
N ALA A 247 -17.58 -17.44 14.52
CA ALA A 247 -18.09 -16.98 15.81
C ALA A 247 -17.77 -18.07 16.84
N PRO A 248 -16.73 -17.91 17.67
CA PRO A 248 -16.20 -19.00 18.49
C PRO A 248 -16.97 -19.26 19.80
N LEU A 249 -17.95 -18.42 20.16
CA LEU A 249 -18.65 -18.45 21.44
C LEU A 249 -20.13 -18.82 21.30
#